data_AF-A0A0F6ID18-F1
#
_entry.id   AF-A0A0F6ID18-F1
#
_cell.length_a   1.000
_cell.length_b   1.000
_cell.length_c   1.000
_cell.angle_alpha   90.00
_cell.angle_beta   90.00
_cell.angle_gamma   90.00
#
_symmetry.space_group_name_H-M   'P 1'
#
loop_
_entity.id
_entity.type
_entity.pdbx_description
1 polymer ?
#
loop_
_entity_poly.entity_id
_entity_poly.type
_entity_poly.pdbx_seq_one_letter_code
_entity_poly.pdbx_strand_id
1 'polypeptide(L)'
;MFLNIVVGIRFQDRFILSKEEEEVFKKYIPDFELELFDLSKVDLNRLESITLRVILGVVQKIWEGDASFLGYLGEVFELLTGLKNESKRVEIFQKLFLYIFNVREIEPTEITSLLSHSRYNKEYEDLAMTTAEKLRKEGKINLVTNYWTHFYAAFTSNCTGLTKSNDE
;
A
#
# COMPACT_ATOMS: atom_id res chain seq x y z
N MET A 1 25.14 8.67 -4.56
CA MET A 1 25.42 7.98 -3.28
C MET A 1 24.07 7.51 -2.75
N PHE A 2 23.73 6.25 -2.96
CA PHE A 2 22.48 5.69 -2.42
C PHE A 2 22.75 5.26 -0.98
N LEU A 3 22.02 5.79 0.00
CA LEU A 3 22.06 5.28 1.37
C LEU A 3 21.51 3.85 1.35
N ASN A 4 22.38 2.86 1.57
CA ASN A 4 21.94 1.50 1.88
C ASN A 4 21.27 1.53 3.25
N ILE A 5 19.95 1.34 3.27
CA ILE A 5 19.18 1.30 4.51
C ILE A 5 19.34 -0.09 5.13
N VAL A 6 20.27 -0.22 6.08
CA VAL A 6 20.41 -1.44 6.91
C VAL A 6 19.37 -1.39 8.03
N VAL A 7 18.56 -2.42 8.13
CA VAL A 7 17.43 -2.54 9.05
C VAL A 7 17.93 -2.89 10.45
N GLY A 8 17.31 -2.35 11.50
CA GLY A 8 17.66 -2.67 12.90
C GLY A 8 18.93 -2.00 13.43
N ILE A 9 19.40 -0.93 12.77
CA ILE A 9 20.41 -0.02 13.31
C ILE A 9 19.82 1.39 13.40
N ARG A 10 20.19 2.16 14.43
CA ARG A 10 19.76 3.56 14.53
C ARG A 10 20.37 4.34 13.37
N PHE A 11 19.63 5.34 12.90
CA PHE A 11 20.04 6.18 11.78
C PHE A 11 21.41 6.82 12.04
N GLN A 12 21.66 7.28 13.27
CA GLN A 12 22.94 7.85 13.68
C GLN A 12 24.12 6.86 13.57
N ASP A 13 23.88 5.57 13.81
CA ASP A 13 24.92 4.52 13.80
C ASP A 13 25.40 4.20 12.37
N ARG A 14 24.79 4.81 11.35
CA ARG A 14 25.18 4.69 9.94
C ARG A 14 26.32 5.60 9.54
N PHE A 15 26.60 6.62 10.34
CA PHE A 15 27.66 7.57 10.08
C PHE A 15 28.95 7.09 10.75
N ILE A 16 30.02 6.93 9.97
CA ILE A 16 31.35 6.68 10.51
C ILE A 16 31.97 8.04 10.79
N LEU A 17 31.90 8.48 12.05
CA LEU A 17 32.44 9.77 12.50
C LEU A 17 33.64 9.54 13.41
N SER A 18 34.64 10.41 13.30
CA SER A 18 35.67 10.56 14.34
C SER A 18 35.06 11.20 15.60
N LYS A 19 35.77 11.13 16.73
CA LYS A 19 35.27 11.70 17.99
C LYS A 19 35.00 13.21 17.91
N GLU A 20 35.87 13.93 17.20
CA GLU A 20 35.74 15.37 16.97
C GLU A 20 34.52 15.71 16.11
N GLU A 21 34.28 14.91 15.07
CA GLU A 21 33.10 15.04 14.21
C GLU A 21 31.82 14.68 14.95
N GLU A 22 31.82 13.66 15.81
CA GLU A 22 30.64 13.27 16.58
C GLU A 22 30.20 14.40 17.53
N GLU A 23 31.14 15.08 18.22
CA GLU A 23 30.81 16.22 19.09
C GLU A 23 30.15 17.38 18.34
N VAL A 24 30.55 17.61 17.09
CA VAL A 24 30.03 18.71 16.27
C VAL A 24 28.71 18.33 15.58
N PHE A 25 28.64 17.14 14.99
CA PHE A 25 27.56 16.74 14.08
C PHE A 25 26.42 16.00 14.76
N LYS A 26 26.61 15.40 15.94
CA LYS A 26 25.56 14.62 16.61
C LYS A 26 24.27 15.40 16.84
N LYS A 27 24.35 16.70 17.11
CA LYS A 27 23.17 17.57 17.29
C LYS A 27 22.38 17.84 16.00
N TYR A 28 22.96 17.53 14.83
CA TYR A 28 22.34 17.72 13.52
C TYR A 28 21.93 16.39 12.85
N ILE A 29 22.35 15.26 13.39
CA ILE A 29 21.99 13.93 12.89
C ILE A 29 20.75 13.46 13.67
N PRO A 30 19.61 13.22 12.99
CA PRO A 30 18.43 12.67 13.65
C PRO A 30 18.72 11.30 14.29
N ASP A 31 18.29 11.10 15.53
CA ASP A 31 18.40 9.82 16.21
C ASP A 31 17.06 9.09 16.22
N PHE A 32 16.87 8.19 15.25
CA PHE A 32 15.70 7.32 15.17
C PHE A 32 16.10 5.92 14.69
N GLU A 33 15.28 4.93 15.02
CA GLU A 33 15.40 3.55 14.53
C GLU A 33 14.28 3.24 13.52
N LEU A 34 14.59 2.43 12.52
CA LEU A 34 13.60 1.88 11.60
C LEU A 34 13.30 0.44 11.99
N GLU A 35 12.14 0.24 12.62
CA GLU A 35 11.59 -1.08 12.87
C GLU A 35 10.82 -1.54 11.62
N LEU A 36 11.26 -2.62 10.99
CA LEU A 36 10.54 -3.24 9.89
C LEU A 36 9.66 -4.37 10.39
N PHE A 37 8.40 -4.34 9.97
CA PHE A 37 7.42 -5.36 10.32
C PHE A 37 7.36 -6.43 9.22
N ASP A 38 7.61 -7.69 9.59
CA ASP A 38 7.52 -8.82 8.67
C ASP A 38 6.05 -9.23 8.45
N LEU A 39 5.44 -8.65 7.42
CA LEU A 39 4.06 -8.95 7.04
C LEU A 39 3.84 -10.40 6.61
N SER A 40 4.88 -11.14 6.19
CA SER A 40 4.71 -12.51 5.68
C SER A 40 4.17 -13.48 6.72
N LYS A 41 4.41 -13.20 8.01
CA LYS A 41 4.02 -14.04 9.15
C LYS A 41 2.70 -13.63 9.79
N VAL A 42 2.06 -12.58 9.27
CA VAL A 42 0.85 -12.02 9.86
C VAL A 42 -0.37 -12.77 9.36
N ASP A 43 -1.16 -13.30 10.29
CA ASP A 43 -2.49 -13.82 9.97
C ASP A 43 -3.50 -12.67 9.87
N LEU A 44 -3.74 -12.24 8.64
CA LEU A 44 -4.65 -11.14 8.34
C LEU A 44 -6.12 -11.47 8.67
N ASN A 45 -6.50 -12.74 8.79
CA ASN A 45 -7.88 -13.12 9.12
C ASN A 45 -8.30 -12.64 10.52
N ARG A 46 -7.32 -12.39 11.40
CA ARG A 46 -7.53 -11.86 12.75
C ARG A 46 -7.88 -10.37 12.77
N LEU A 47 -7.74 -9.65 11.66
CA LEU A 47 -8.10 -8.24 11.57
C LEU A 47 -9.60 -8.10 11.35
N GLU A 48 -10.26 -7.30 12.19
CA GLU A 48 -11.69 -7.02 12.05
C GLU A 48 -12.00 -6.15 10.81
N SER A 49 -11.09 -5.24 10.47
CA SER A 49 -11.26 -4.31 9.37
C SER A 49 -11.04 -4.99 8.02
N ILE A 50 -12.12 -5.12 7.24
CA ILE A 50 -12.05 -5.60 5.84
C ILE A 50 -11.04 -4.78 5.03
N THR A 51 -11.06 -3.45 5.20
CA THR A 51 -10.15 -2.54 4.50
C THR A 51 -8.67 -2.85 4.80
N LEU A 52 -8.32 -3.09 6.06
CA LEU A 52 -6.94 -3.42 6.43
C LEU A 52 -6.52 -4.80 5.91
N ARG A 53 -7.41 -5.80 6.00
CA ARG A 53 -7.14 -7.14 5.45
C ARG A 53 -6.82 -7.09 3.96
N VAL A 54 -7.64 -6.35 3.21
CA VAL A 54 -7.50 -6.19 1.77
C VAL A 54 -6.19 -5.48 1.42
N ILE A 55 -5.92 -4.34 2.06
CA ILE A 55 -4.71 -3.55 1.79
C ILE A 55 -3.45 -4.35 2.14
N LEU A 56 -3.36 -4.87 3.36
CA LEU A 56 -2.18 -5.57 3.83
C LEU A 56 -1.98 -6.89 3.08
N GLY A 57 -3.05 -7.56 2.73
CA GLY A 57 -2.99 -8.82 2.00
C GLY A 57 -2.50 -8.64 0.57
N VAL A 58 -2.95 -7.59 -0.13
CA VAL A 58 -2.35 -7.23 -1.43
C VAL A 58 -0.87 -6.92 -1.28
N VAL A 59 -0.46 -6.11 -0.28
CA VAL A 59 0.97 -5.82 -0.02
C VAL A 59 1.78 -7.08 0.29
N GLN A 60 1.22 -8.03 1.05
CA GLN A 60 1.88 -9.29 1.42
C GLN A 60 2.08 -10.21 0.20
N LYS A 61 1.15 -10.17 -0.77
CA LYS A 61 1.10 -11.07 -1.94
C LYS A 61 1.60 -10.44 -3.23
N ILE A 62 1.86 -9.12 -3.27
CA ILE A 62 2.21 -8.37 -4.49
C ILE A 62 3.50 -8.80 -5.16
N TRP A 63 4.32 -9.65 -4.54
CA TRP A 63 5.56 -10.18 -5.16
C TRP A 63 5.50 -11.67 -5.52
N GLU A 64 4.36 -12.34 -5.33
CA GLU A 64 4.19 -13.74 -5.72
C GLU A 64 4.10 -13.91 -7.26
N GLY A 65 4.16 -15.15 -7.77
CA GLY A 65 3.95 -15.37 -9.22
C GLY A 65 2.57 -14.90 -9.68
N ASP A 66 2.44 -14.49 -10.95
CA ASP A 66 1.21 -13.87 -11.47
C ASP A 66 -0.03 -14.72 -11.25
N ALA A 67 0.03 -16.04 -11.52
CA ALA A 67 -1.10 -16.94 -11.27
C ALA A 67 -1.53 -16.98 -9.78
N SER A 68 -0.56 -16.98 -8.85
CA SER A 68 -0.84 -16.97 -7.40
C SER A 68 -1.49 -15.64 -6.99
N PHE A 69 -0.91 -14.54 -7.46
CA PHE A 69 -1.39 -13.20 -7.14
C PHE A 69 -2.79 -12.93 -7.71
N LEU A 70 -3.04 -13.30 -8.96
CA LEU A 70 -4.34 -13.14 -9.61
C LEU A 70 -5.42 -14.00 -8.94
N GLY A 71 -5.10 -15.23 -8.54
CA GLY A 71 -6.01 -16.07 -7.75
C GLY A 71 -6.38 -15.41 -6.42
N TYR A 72 -5.39 -14.90 -5.70
CA TYR A 72 -5.60 -14.15 -4.45
C TYR A 72 -6.42 -12.87 -4.65
N LEU A 73 -6.21 -12.16 -5.76
CA LEU A 73 -6.94 -10.93 -6.06
C LEU A 73 -8.45 -11.20 -6.22
N GLY A 74 -8.84 -12.36 -6.74
CA GLY A 74 -10.24 -12.80 -6.75
C GLY A 74 -10.83 -12.90 -5.34
N GLU A 75 -10.11 -13.48 -4.38
CA GLU A 75 -10.54 -13.55 -2.97
C GLU A 75 -10.67 -12.16 -2.35
N VAL A 76 -9.72 -11.26 -2.65
CA VAL A 76 -9.76 -9.86 -2.19
C VAL A 76 -11.01 -9.16 -2.66
N PHE A 77 -11.38 -9.35 -3.93
CA PHE A 77 -12.59 -8.76 -4.45
C PHE A 77 -13.80 -9.32 -3.69
N GLU A 78 -13.87 -10.64 -3.45
CA GLU A 78 -15.01 -11.27 -2.75
C GLU A 78 -15.14 -10.72 -1.33
N LEU A 79 -14.02 -10.53 -0.63
CA LEU A 79 -14.00 -9.87 0.68
C LEU A 79 -14.56 -8.44 0.64
N LEU A 80 -14.26 -7.66 -0.41
CA LEU A 80 -14.78 -6.31 -0.58
C LEU A 80 -16.30 -6.27 -0.78
N THR A 81 -16.93 -7.36 -1.23
CA THR A 81 -18.40 -7.44 -1.31
C THR A 81 -19.07 -7.32 0.06
N GLY A 82 -18.35 -7.70 1.13
CA GLY A 82 -18.80 -7.56 2.51
C GLY A 82 -18.92 -6.12 3.01
N LEU A 83 -18.36 -5.14 2.30
CA LEU A 83 -18.48 -3.72 2.65
C LEU A 83 -19.81 -3.14 2.18
N LYS A 84 -20.75 -2.88 3.09
CA LYS A 84 -22.07 -2.31 2.74
C LYS A 84 -22.01 -0.93 2.06
N ASN A 85 -20.98 -0.13 2.34
CA ASN A 85 -20.82 1.19 1.75
C ASN A 85 -20.14 1.09 0.38
N GLU A 86 -20.91 1.33 -0.67
CA GLU A 86 -20.47 1.28 -2.07
C GLU A 86 -19.40 2.33 -2.39
N SER A 87 -19.58 3.57 -1.96
CA SER A 87 -18.60 4.65 -2.18
C SER A 87 -17.23 4.30 -1.58
N LYS A 88 -17.21 3.77 -0.36
CA LYS A 88 -15.99 3.28 0.29
C LYS A 88 -15.37 2.11 -0.48
N ARG A 89 -16.19 1.24 -1.06
CA ARG A 89 -15.74 0.10 -1.85
C ARG A 89 -15.05 0.56 -3.15
N VAL A 90 -15.67 1.49 -3.88
CA VAL A 90 -15.11 2.13 -5.09
C VAL A 90 -13.77 2.78 -4.76
N GLU A 91 -13.70 3.54 -3.67
CA GLU A 91 -12.46 4.20 -3.24
C GLU A 91 -11.33 3.19 -2.96
N ILE A 92 -11.64 2.07 -2.31
CA ILE A 92 -10.67 1.01 -2.04
C ILE A 92 -10.20 0.35 -3.34
N PHE A 93 -11.12 0.00 -4.25
CA PHE A 93 -10.77 -0.56 -5.56
C PHE A 93 -9.84 0.36 -6.35
N GLN A 94 -10.15 1.66 -6.40
CA GLN A 94 -9.33 2.63 -7.11
C GLN A 94 -7.90 2.68 -6.55
N LYS A 95 -7.76 2.70 -5.22
CA LYS A 95 -6.45 2.69 -4.55
C LYS A 95 -5.69 1.39 -4.81
N LEU A 96 -6.38 0.25 -4.80
CA LEU A 96 -5.78 -1.05 -5.08
C LEU A 96 -5.26 -1.13 -6.51
N PHE A 97 -6.09 -0.79 -7.51
CA PHE A 97 -5.68 -0.84 -8.92
C PHE A 97 -4.48 0.06 -9.18
N LEU A 98 -4.48 1.26 -8.62
CA LEU A 98 -3.34 2.15 -8.75
C LEU A 98 -2.05 1.55 -8.18
N TYR A 99 -2.12 0.97 -6.98
CA TYR A 99 -0.96 0.33 -6.36
C TYR A 99 -0.48 -0.86 -7.19
N ILE A 100 -1.39 -1.73 -7.62
CA ILE A 100 -1.08 -2.93 -8.42
C ILE A 100 -0.41 -2.55 -9.74
N PHE A 101 -1.00 -1.65 -10.53
CA PHE A 101 -0.44 -1.22 -11.82
C PHE A 101 0.85 -0.40 -11.67
N ASN A 102 1.08 0.21 -10.51
CA ASN A 102 2.34 0.87 -10.24
C ASN A 102 3.47 -0.13 -9.98
N VAL A 103 3.21 -1.14 -9.14
CA VAL A 103 4.21 -2.11 -8.69
C VAL A 103 4.43 -3.23 -9.70
N ARG A 104 3.38 -3.67 -10.39
CA ARG A 104 3.42 -4.76 -11.37
C ARG A 104 3.16 -4.28 -12.80
N GLU A 105 3.68 -5.04 -13.75
CA GLU A 105 3.39 -4.91 -15.18
C GLU A 105 2.23 -5.85 -15.57
N ILE A 106 1.10 -5.73 -14.86
CA ILE A 106 -0.14 -6.45 -15.18
C ILE A 106 -0.97 -5.62 -16.16
N GLU A 107 -1.49 -6.26 -17.20
CA GLU A 107 -2.40 -5.60 -18.12
C GLU A 107 -3.81 -5.47 -17.51
N PRO A 108 -4.51 -4.34 -17.69
CA PRO A 108 -5.84 -4.13 -17.12
C PRO A 108 -6.84 -5.22 -17.50
N THR A 109 -6.70 -5.79 -18.69
CA THR A 109 -7.55 -6.88 -19.19
C THR A 109 -7.46 -8.15 -18.36
N GLU A 110 -6.32 -8.41 -17.72
CA GLU A 110 -6.16 -9.57 -16.83
C GLU A 110 -7.00 -9.37 -15.57
N ILE A 111 -7.04 -8.15 -15.03
CA ILE A 111 -7.88 -7.81 -13.87
C ILE A 111 -9.37 -7.78 -14.23
N THR A 112 -9.75 -7.21 -15.39
CA THR A 112 -11.16 -7.22 -15.82
C THR A 112 -11.66 -8.64 -16.10
N SER A 113 -10.79 -9.53 -16.58
CA SER A 113 -11.14 -10.95 -16.72
C SER A 113 -11.47 -11.57 -15.35
N LEU A 114 -10.76 -11.22 -14.27
CA LEU A 114 -11.11 -11.72 -12.94
C LEU A 114 -12.44 -11.15 -12.44
N LEU A 115 -12.68 -9.86 -12.65
CA LEU A 115 -13.90 -9.17 -12.23
C LEU A 115 -15.16 -9.68 -12.96
N SER A 116 -15.06 -9.94 -14.26
CA SER A 116 -16.15 -10.46 -15.09
C SER A 116 -16.59 -11.87 -14.70
N HIS A 117 -15.69 -12.68 -14.14
CA HIS A 117 -15.99 -14.05 -13.68
C HIS A 117 -16.50 -14.10 -12.24
N SER A 118 -16.56 -12.96 -11.57
CA SER A 118 -17.03 -12.85 -10.20
C SER A 118 -18.28 -11.96 -10.14
N ARG A 119 -18.92 -11.81 -8.97
CA ARG A 119 -20.22 -11.11 -8.85
C ARG A 119 -20.12 -9.58 -9.03
N TYR A 120 -19.06 -9.08 -9.67
CA TYR A 120 -18.80 -7.64 -9.80
C TYR A 120 -19.56 -7.01 -10.97
N ASN A 121 -19.94 -5.76 -10.75
CA ASN A 121 -20.58 -4.93 -11.76
C ASN A 121 -19.54 -4.40 -12.75
N LYS A 122 -19.98 -4.15 -13.99
CA LYS A 122 -19.24 -3.48 -15.07
C LYS A 122 -18.50 -2.21 -14.63
N GLU A 123 -19.05 -1.51 -13.64
CA GLU A 123 -18.46 -0.32 -13.03
C GLU A 123 -17.02 -0.53 -12.49
N TYR A 124 -16.71 -1.69 -11.92
CA TYR A 124 -15.36 -1.97 -11.40
C TYR A 124 -14.37 -2.33 -12.51
N GLU A 125 -14.84 -2.94 -13.60
CA GLU A 125 -14.04 -3.15 -14.81
C GLU A 125 -13.65 -1.79 -15.44
N ASP A 126 -14.62 -0.89 -15.57
CA ASP A 126 -14.40 0.47 -16.05
C ASP A 126 -13.43 1.23 -15.13
N LEU A 127 -13.54 1.03 -13.81
CA LEU A 127 -12.63 1.63 -12.83
C LEU A 127 -11.18 1.13 -12.99
N ALA A 128 -10.98 -0.17 -13.25
CA ALA A 128 -9.65 -0.73 -13.51
C ALA A 128 -9.04 -0.14 -14.78
N MET A 129 -9.81 -0.10 -15.87
CA MET A 129 -9.38 0.46 -17.16
C MET A 129 -9.02 1.93 -17.06
N THR A 130 -9.91 2.75 -16.48
CA THR A 130 -9.68 4.20 -16.34
C THR A 130 -8.49 4.52 -15.44
N THR A 131 -8.26 3.74 -14.38
CA THR A 131 -7.10 3.90 -13.50
C THR A 131 -5.79 3.62 -14.25
N ALA A 132 -5.75 2.57 -15.06
CA ALA A 132 -4.58 2.25 -15.88
C ALA A 132 -4.33 3.31 -16.98
N GLU A 133 -5.38 3.79 -17.64
CA GLU A 133 -5.25 4.90 -18.60
C GLU A 133 -4.70 6.16 -17.95
N LYS A 134 -5.18 6.49 -16.74
CA LYS A 134 -4.71 7.66 -15.99
C LYS A 134 -3.22 7.51 -15.67
N LEU A 135 -2.77 6.33 -15.24
CA LEU A 135 -1.35 6.03 -15.02
C LEU A 135 -0.50 6.18 -16.29
N ARG A 136 -1.01 5.72 -17.44
CA ARG A 136 -0.34 5.87 -18.74
C ARG A 136 -0.22 7.35 -19.17
N LYS A 137 -1.24 8.17 -18.90
CA LYS A 137 -1.28 9.60 -19.26
C LYS A 137 -0.45 10.49 -18.33
N GLU A 138 -0.58 10.32 -17.02
CA GLU A 138 0.04 11.20 -16.01
C GLU A 138 1.45 10.74 -15.60
N GLY A 139 1.82 9.50 -15.92
CA GLY A 139 3.06 8.85 -15.51
C GLY A 139 3.01 8.31 -14.07
N LYS A 140 3.69 7.17 -13.83
CA LYS A 140 3.69 6.46 -12.54
C LYS A 140 4.07 7.37 -11.35
N ILE A 141 5.10 8.21 -11.49
CA ILE A 141 5.68 9.01 -10.40
C ILE A 141 4.70 10.07 -9.85
N ASN A 142 3.95 10.76 -10.71
CA ASN A 142 3.04 11.84 -10.29
C ASN A 142 1.85 11.30 -9.48
N LEU A 143 1.29 10.17 -9.92
CA LEU A 143 0.14 9.54 -9.26
C LEU A 143 0.53 8.85 -7.95
N VAL A 144 1.66 8.15 -7.94
CA VAL A 144 2.25 7.53 -6.74
C VAL A 144 2.44 8.58 -5.65
N THR A 145 3.05 9.72 -5.96
CA THR A 145 3.34 10.75 -4.96
C THR A 145 2.06 11.28 -4.30
N ASN A 146 1.01 11.54 -5.09
CA ASN A 146 -0.29 11.96 -4.54
C ASN A 146 -0.96 10.86 -3.70
N TYR A 147 -0.99 9.62 -4.20
CA TYR A 147 -1.69 8.52 -3.51
C TYR A 147 -0.97 7.98 -2.30
N TRP A 148 0.35 7.85 -2.32
CA TRP A 148 1.12 7.40 -1.16
C TRP A 148 1.01 8.38 0.00
N THR A 149 0.91 9.69 -0.28
CA THR A 149 0.66 10.70 0.77
C THR A 149 -0.69 10.45 1.47
N HIS A 150 -1.74 10.16 0.70
CA HIS A 150 -3.06 9.85 1.26
C HIS A 150 -3.14 8.46 1.90
N PHE A 151 -2.44 7.47 1.35
CA PHE A 151 -2.37 6.12 1.91
C PHE A 151 -1.61 6.08 3.22
N TYR A 152 -0.43 6.71 3.30
CA TYR A 152 0.31 6.86 4.56
C TYR A 152 -0.52 7.59 5.60
N ALA A 153 -1.21 8.68 5.25
CA ALA A 153 -2.09 9.40 6.18
C ALA A 153 -3.25 8.53 6.71
N ALA A 154 -3.87 7.71 5.85
CA ALA A 154 -4.96 6.82 6.24
C ALA A 154 -4.47 5.61 7.06
N PHE A 155 -3.28 5.08 6.73
CA PHE A 155 -2.65 3.98 7.45
C PHE A 155 -2.17 4.42 8.83
N THR A 156 -1.52 5.58 8.94
CA THR A 156 -1.11 6.15 10.23
C THR A 156 -2.33 6.47 11.09
N SER A 157 -3.35 7.15 10.55
CA SER A 157 -4.57 7.46 11.31
C SER A 157 -5.24 6.20 11.89
N ASN A 158 -5.34 5.11 11.12
CA ASN A 158 -5.93 3.86 11.58
C ASN A 158 -5.02 3.03 12.50
N CYS A 159 -3.70 3.04 12.30
CA CYS A 159 -2.77 2.20 13.07
C CYS A 159 -2.26 2.88 14.35
N THR A 160 -2.22 4.21 14.41
CA THR A 160 -1.71 4.95 15.58
C THR A 160 -2.81 5.44 16.52
N GLY A 161 -4.09 5.14 16.25
CA GLY A 161 -5.22 5.62 17.07
C GLY A 161 -5.33 7.15 17.11
N LEU A 162 -4.70 7.87 16.17
CA LEU A 162 -4.82 9.32 16.05
C LEU A 162 -6.11 9.69 15.30
N THR A 163 -7.25 9.24 15.83
CA THR A 163 -8.52 9.95 15.63
C THR A 163 -8.67 10.89 16.81
N LYS A 164 -8.28 12.15 16.65
CA LYS A 164 -9.00 13.18 17.39
C LYS A 164 -10.42 13.14 16.85
N SER A 165 -11.34 12.81 17.74
CA SER A 165 -12.75 13.15 17.67
C SER A 165 -12.92 14.50 16.98
N ASN A 166 -13.59 14.52 15.84
CA ASN A 166 -14.38 15.64 15.38
C ASN A 166 -15.65 15.03 14.82
N ASP A 167 -16.48 14.52 15.73
CA ASP A 167 -17.91 14.55 15.56
C ASP A 167 -18.35 15.97 15.95
N GLU A 168 -18.61 16.80 14.93
CA GLU A 168 -19.64 17.83 14.89
C GLU A 168 -20.02 18.09 13.43
#